data_AF-A0AAJ4R7J2-F1
#
_entry.id   AF-A0AAJ4R7J2-F1
#
_cell.length_a   1.000
_cell.length_b   1.000
_cell.length_c   1.000
_cell.angle_alpha   90.00
_cell.angle_beta   90.00
_cell.angle_gamma   90.00
#
_symmetry.space_group_name_H-M   'P 1'
#
loop_
_entity.id
_entity.type
_entity.pdbx_description
1 polymer ?
#
loop_
_entity_poly.entity_id
_entity_poly.type
_entity_poly.pdbx_seq_one_letter_code
_entity_poly.pdbx_strand_id
1 'polypeptide(L)' 'MGVDATNVDVSTAEKLLWVLAVAVVVALAVPWFLWRDATVIAGLPAWIWWHIAWMGVASLVFYGFSRRAWGLGVEL' A
#
# COMPACT_ATOMS: atom_id res chain seq x y z
N MET A 1 -13.05 31.11 24.82
CA MET A 1 -12.77 29.67 24.78
C MET A 1 -12.04 29.43 23.47
N GLY A 2 -10.70 29.47 23.53
CA GLY A 2 -9.82 29.47 22.36
C GLY A 2 -9.88 28.13 21.65
N VAL A 3 -10.09 28.19 20.34
CA VAL A 3 -9.87 27.04 19.46
C VAL A 3 -8.40 27.13 19.07
N ASP A 4 -7.58 26.32 19.75
CA ASP A 4 -6.13 26.31 19.55
C ASP A 4 -5.84 25.63 18.20
N ALA A 5 -5.52 26.44 17.20
CA ALA A 5 -5.39 26.09 15.79
C ALA A 5 -4.12 25.27 15.45
N THR A 6 -3.64 24.39 16.32
CA THR A 6 -2.33 23.74 16.14
C THR A 6 -2.28 22.22 16.27
N ASN A 7 -3.41 21.51 16.39
CA ASN A 7 -3.42 20.05 16.25
C ASN A 7 -4.32 19.66 15.07
N VAL A 8 -3.73 19.51 13.88
CA VAL A 8 -4.38 18.76 12.80
C VAL A 8 -4.25 17.28 13.18
N ASP A 9 -5.13 16.82 14.07
CA ASP A 9 -5.19 15.41 14.44
C ASP A 9 -5.60 14.61 13.20
N VAL A 10 -4.77 13.65 12.80
CA VAL A 10 -5.11 12.81 11.66
C VAL A 10 -6.27 11.91 12.01
N SER A 11 -7.30 11.97 11.16
CA SER A 11 -8.55 11.24 11.37
C SER A 11 -8.32 9.73 11.51
N THR A 12 -9.11 9.08 12.37
CA THR A 12 -9.12 7.61 12.49
C THR A 12 -9.32 6.93 11.13
N ALA A 13 -10.12 7.55 10.25
CA ALA A 13 -10.34 7.06 8.89
C ALA A 13 -9.05 7.02 8.07
N GLU A 14 -8.19 8.03 8.16
CA GLU A 14 -6.91 8.07 7.44
C GLU A 14 -5.91 7.04 8.01
N LYS A 15 -5.88 6.85 9.34
CA LYS A 15 -5.07 5.77 9.95
C LYS A 15 -5.52 4.39 9.44
N LEU A 16 -6.82 4.12 9.46
CA LEU A 16 -7.38 2.87 8.96
C LEU A 16 -7.11 2.66 7.48
N LEU A 17 -7.17 3.72 6.67
CA LEU A 17 -6.84 3.67 5.25
C LEU A 17 -5.40 3.21 5.03
N TRP A 18 -4.44 3.76 5.79
CA TRP A 18 -3.03 3.36 5.68
C TRP A 18 -2.79 1.92 6.12
N VAL A 19 -3.40 1.48 7.22
CA VAL A 19 -3.34 0.08 7.67
C VAL A 19 -3.89 -0.86 6.60
N LEU A 20 -5.05 -0.54 6.03
CA LEU A 20 -5.65 -1.34 4.96
C LEU A 20 -4.80 -1.35 3.70
N ALA A 21 -4.24 -0.20 3.31
CA ALA A 21 -3.37 -0.11 2.14
C ALA A 21 -2.13 -1.03 2.29
N VAL A 22 -1.47 -0.98 3.44
CA VAL A 22 -0.31 -1.85 3.73
C VAL A 22 -0.74 -3.32 3.79
N ALA A 23 -1.85 -3.64 4.44
CA ALA A 23 -2.37 -5.00 4.51
C ALA A 23 -2.67 -5.58 3.10
N VAL A 24 -3.27 -4.77 2.21
CA VAL A 24 -3.53 -5.16 0.81
C VAL A 24 -2.22 -5.38 0.05
N VAL A 25 -1.24 -4.48 0.20
CA VAL A 25 0.09 -4.63 -0.42
C VAL A 25 0.76 -5.94 -0.02
N VAL A 26 0.71 -6.29 1.27
CA VAL A 26 1.31 -7.52 1.79
C VAL A 26 0.54 -8.76 1.36
N ALA A 27 -0.79 -8.74 1.48
CA ALA A 27 -1.62 -9.87 1.08
C ALA A 27 -1.37 -10.20 -0.39
N LEU A 28 -1.63 -9.25 -1.29
CA LEU A 28 -1.54 -9.48 -2.73
C LEU A 28 -0.08 -9.53 -3.27
N ALA A 29 0.92 -9.55 -2.39
CA ALA A 29 2.30 -9.82 -2.78
C ALA A 29 2.47 -11.24 -3.33
N VAL A 30 1.72 -12.21 -2.80
CA VAL A 30 1.72 -13.57 -3.32
C VAL A 30 0.56 -13.71 -4.31
N PRO A 31 0.81 -14.01 -5.59
CA PRO A 31 -0.25 -14.17 -6.58
C PRO A 31 -0.84 -15.59 -6.52
N TRP A 32 -1.53 -15.92 -5.43
CA TRP A 32 -2.21 -17.22 -5.26
C TRP A 32 -3.13 -17.58 -6.42
N PHE A 33 -3.75 -16.58 -7.05
CA PHE A 33 -4.65 -16.77 -8.18
C PHE A 33 -3.92 -17.12 -9.49
N LEU A 34 -2.60 -16.92 -9.59
CA LEU A 34 -1.80 -17.27 -10.77
C LEU A 34 -1.01 -18.58 -10.61
N TRP A 35 -1.12 -19.29 -9.49
CA TRP A 35 -0.33 -20.51 -9.22
C TRP A 35 -0.54 -21.66 -10.23
N ARG A 36 -1.63 -21.64 -11.01
CA ARG A 36 -1.91 -22.62 -12.06
C ARG A 36 -1.99 -21.99 -13.45
N ASP A 37 -1.56 -20.74 -13.56
CA ASP A 37 -1.56 -19.99 -14.81
C ASP A 37 -0.18 -20.09 -15.48
N ALA A 38 -0.16 -20.62 -16.70
CA ALA A 38 1.05 -20.78 -17.51
C ALA A 38 1.15 -19.71 -18.61
N THR A 39 0.36 -18.63 -18.53
CA THR A 39 0.32 -17.59 -19.56
C THR A 39 1.68 -16.90 -19.66
N VAL A 40 2.21 -16.78 -20.87
CA VAL A 40 3.45 -16.08 -21.16
C VAL A 40 3.14 -14.82 -21.94
N ILE A 41 3.63 -13.68 -21.47
CA ILE A 41 3.44 -12.36 -22.07
C ILE A 41 4.83 -11.77 -22.31
N ALA A 42 5.11 -11.37 -23.55
CA ALA A 42 6.40 -10.78 -23.93
C ALA A 42 7.63 -11.62 -23.51
N GLY A 43 7.51 -12.95 -23.53
CA GLY A 43 8.58 -13.89 -23.20
C GLY A 43 8.76 -14.20 -21.71
N LEU A 44 7.95 -13.59 -20.83
CA LEU A 44 7.95 -13.86 -19.39
C LEU A 44 6.59 -14.40 -18.92
N PRO A 45 6.56 -15.30 -17.94
CA PRO A 45 5.32 -15.73 -17.32
C PRO A 45 4.52 -14.55 -16.73
N ALA A 46 3.19 -14.58 -16.83
CA ALA A 46 2.30 -13.53 -16.32
C ALA A 46 2.51 -13.26 -14.82
N TRP A 47 2.87 -14.28 -14.03
CA TRP A 47 3.17 -14.13 -12.61
C TRP A 47 4.39 -13.22 -12.35
N ILE A 48 5.37 -13.14 -13.25
CA ILE A 48 6.49 -12.19 -13.13
C ILE A 48 6.02 -10.76 -13.34
N TRP A 49 5.20 -10.53 -14.37
CA TRP A 49 4.62 -9.21 -14.64
C TRP A 49 3.77 -8.71 -13.48
N TRP A 50 3.03 -9.60 -12.81
CA TRP A 50 2.33 -9.27 -11.57
C TRP A 50 3.28 -8.67 -10.55
N HIS A 51 4.42 -9.32 -10.25
CA HIS A 51 5.38 -8.80 -9.28
C HIS A 51 5.98 -7.46 -9.72
N ILE A 52 6.29 -7.27 -11.00
CA ILE A 52 6.81 -5.99 -11.51
C ILE A 52 5.80 -4.87 -11.29
N ALA A 53 4.54 -5.09 -11.68
CA ALA A 53 3.47 -4.12 -11.46
C ALA A 53 3.26 -3.86 -9.96
N TRP A 54 3.29 -4.92 -9.15
CA TRP A 54 3.08 -4.83 -7.70
C TRP A 54 4.22 -4.09 -6.98
N MET A 55 5.47 -4.21 -7.45
CA MET A 55 6.59 -3.41 -6.94
C MET A 55 6.36 -1.92 -7.17
N GLY A 56 5.78 -1.55 -8.32
CA GLY A 56 5.36 -0.17 -8.59
C GLY A 56 4.28 0.30 -7.60
N VAL A 57 3.22 -0.50 -7.42
CA VAL A 57 2.15 -0.20 -6.45
C VAL A 57 2.70 -0.05 -5.03
N ALA A 58 3.50 -1.01 -4.56
CA ALA A 58 4.13 -0.96 -3.25
C ALA A 58 4.98 0.30 -3.08
N SER A 59 5.80 0.64 -4.09
CA SER A 59 6.64 1.84 -4.06
C SER A 59 5.81 3.12 -3.94
N LEU A 60 4.68 3.21 -4.67
CA LEU A 60 3.78 4.36 -4.59
C LEU A 60 3.06 4.45 -3.24
N VAL A 61 2.64 3.32 -2.67
CA VAL A 61 2.03 3.27 -1.34
C VAL A 61 3.04 3.71 -0.29
N PHE A 62 4.26 3.18 -0.31
CA PHE A 62 5.33 3.59 0.61
C PHE A 62 5.74 5.05 0.41
N TYR A 63 5.75 5.55 -0.82
CA TYR A 63 6.01 6.96 -1.11
C TYR A 63 4.90 7.88 -0.59
N GLY A 64 3.64 7.51 -0.80
CA GLY A 64 2.51 8.25 -0.25
C GLY A 64 2.55 8.25 1.28
N PHE A 65 2.84 7.10 1.88
CA PHE A 65 3.00 6.93 3.32
C PHE A 65 4.15 7.79 3.84
N SER A 66 5.31 7.78 3.18
CA SER A 66 6.48 8.56 3.60
C SER A 66 6.24 10.07 3.52
N ARG A 67 5.31 10.53 2.67
CA ARG A 67 4.98 11.96 2.57
C ARG A 67 3.83 12.41 3.45
N ARG A 68 2.86 11.53 3.74
CA ARG A 68 1.62 11.90 4.45
C ARG A 68 1.52 11.36 5.85
N ALA A 69 2.14 10.21 6.10
CA ALA A 69 2.04 9.47 7.35
C ALA A 69 3.36 9.34 8.11
N TRP A 70 4.48 9.75 7.51
CA TRP A 70 5.77 9.77 8.18
C TRP A 70 5.80 10.86 9.24
N GLY A 71 5.85 10.45 10.51
CA GLY A 71 5.66 11.33 11.67
C GLY A 71 4.27 11.28 12.29
N LEU A 72 3.30 10.56 11.70
CA LEU A 72 1.97 10.41 12.30
C LEU A 72 1.91 9.45 13.47
N GLY A 73 2.90 8.56 13.65
CA GLY A 73 2.77 7.43 14.55
C GLY A 73 1.48 6.68 14.21
N VAL A 74 1.50 5.76 13.24
CA VAL A 74 0.40 4.78 13.13
C VAL A 74 0.55 3.81 14.30
N GLU A 75 0.32 4.35 15.48
CA GLU A 75 0.13 3.67 16.75
C GLU A 75 -1.33 3.23 16.70
N LEU A 76 -1.52 1.93 16.47
CA LEU A 76 -2.81 1.26 16.60
C LEU A 76 -3.23 1.21 18.07
#